data_AF-A0A2S6SEC6-F1
#
_entry.id   AF-A0A2S6SEC6-F1
#
_cell.length_a   1.000
_cell.length_b   1.000
_cell.length_c   1.000
_cell.angle_alpha   90.00
_cell.angle_beta   90.00
_cell.angle_gamma   90.00
#
_symmetry.space_group_name_H-M   'P 1'
#
loop_
_entity.id
_entity.type
_entity.pdbx_description
1 polymer ?
#
loop_
_entity_poly.entity_id
_entity_poly.type
_entity_poly.pdbx_seq_one_letter_code
_entity_poly.pdbx_strand_id
1 'polypeptide(L)' 'MSVNATCAKCDSPLVNDVIKLEDESEVQVSKCPNEHGKIKSPTCCGQDMTCSSK' A
#
# COMPACT_ATOMS: atom_id res chain seq x y z
N MET A 1 3.35 -12.65 11.43
CA MET A 1 3.70 -13.11 10.06
C MET A 1 4.27 -11.91 9.32
N SER A 2 5.51 -11.98 8.84
CA SER A 2 6.13 -10.88 8.08
C SER A 2 5.66 -10.94 6.64
N VAL A 3 4.92 -9.93 6.19
CA VAL A 3 4.48 -9.82 4.79
C VAL A 3 5.66 -9.36 3.93
N ASN A 4 6.15 -10.24 3.05
CA ASN A 4 7.17 -9.89 2.06
C ASN A 4 6.46 -9.53 0.75
N ALA A 5 6.24 -8.25 0.50
CA ALA A 5 5.64 -7.77 -0.73
C ALA A 5 6.75 -7.32 -1.71
N THR A 6 6.80 -7.91 -2.90
CA THR A 6 7.76 -7.56 -3.98
C THR A 6 7.03 -6.99 -5.19
N CYS A 7 7.73 -6.15 -5.98
CA CYS A 7 7.16 -5.56 -7.18
C CYS A 7 7.11 -6.60 -8.32
N ALA A 8 5.94 -6.84 -8.90
CA ALA A 8 5.78 -7.80 -9.99
C ALA A 8 6.50 -7.44 -11.32
N LYS A 9 7.02 -6.21 -11.47
CA LYS A 9 7.74 -5.79 -12.67
C LYS A 9 9.26 -5.93 -12.58
N CYS A 10 9.82 -5.83 -11.38
CA CYS A 10 11.27 -5.77 -11.19
C CYS A 10 11.76 -6.61 -10.02
N ASP A 11 10.87 -7.42 -9.44
CA ASP A 11 11.09 -8.35 -8.32
C ASP A 11 11.77 -7.72 -7.09
N SER A 12 11.80 -6.39 -7.03
CA SER A 12 12.45 -5.65 -5.96
C SER A 12 11.53 -5.59 -4.74
N PRO A 13 12.09 -5.62 -3.51
CA PRO A 13 11.31 -5.47 -2.29
C PRO A 13 10.61 -4.12 -2.29
N LEU A 14 9.30 -4.12 -2.04
CA LEU A 14 8.53 -2.89 -1.89
C LEU A 14 8.87 -2.25 -0.56
N VAL A 15 8.98 -0.93 -0.55
CA VAL A 15 9.25 -0.15 0.66
C VAL A 15 7.93 0.36 1.24
N ASN A 16 7.81 0.36 2.57
CA ASN A 16 6.65 0.94 3.25
C ASN A 16 6.68 2.45 3.14
N ASP A 17 5.54 3.03 2.79
CA ASP A 17 5.33 4.46 2.58
C ASP A 17 3.95 4.85 3.12
N VAL A 18 3.75 6.12 3.47
CA VAL A 18 2.49 6.61 4.02
C VAL A 18 2.03 7.81 3.20
N ILE A 19 0.80 7.73 2.70
CA ILE A 19 0.18 8.83 1.97
C ILE A 19 -0.80 9.52 2.92
N LYS A 20 -0.58 10.82 3.14
CA LYS A 20 -1.54 11.69 3.83
C LYS A 20 -2.59 12.14 2.84
N LEU A 21 -3.85 11.84 3.13
CA LEU A 21 -4.99 12.34 2.38
C LEU A 21 -5.37 13.73 2.91
N GLU A 22 -6.11 14.48 2.08
CA GLU A 22 -6.63 15.81 2.45
C GLU A 22 -7.68 15.74 3.57
N ASP A 23 -8.23 14.56 3.82
CA ASP A 23 -9.17 14.25 4.91
C ASP A 23 -8.46 13.99 6.26
N GLU A 24 -7.21 14.44 6.41
CA GLU A 24 -6.30 14.13 7.54
C GLU A 24 -6.03 12.62 7.78
N SER A 25 -6.59 11.75 6.94
CA SER A 25 -6.41 10.30 7.01
C SER A 25 -5.05 9.86 6.44
N GLU A 26 -4.38 8.93 7.13
CA GLU A 26 -3.11 8.35 6.70
C GLU A 26 -3.30 6.94 6.15
N VAL A 27 -2.92 6.70 4.90
CA VAL A 27 -3.00 5.38 4.26
C VAL A 27 -1.61 4.81 4.09
N GLN A 28 -1.38 3.63 4.67
CA GLN A 28 -0.16 2.86 4.45
C GLN A 28 -0.18 2.21 3.07
N VAL A 29 0.88 2.42 2.31
CA VAL A 29 1.08 1.85 0.98
C VAL A 29 2.48 1.26 0.88
N SER A 30 2.67 0.35 -0.08
CA SER A 30 3.99 -0.15 -0.41
C SER A 30 4.41 0.43 -1.76
N LYS A 31 5.45 1.28 -1.77
CA LYS A 31 5.98 1.89 -2.99
C LYS A 31 7.11 1.04 -3.56
N CYS A 32 7.15 0.91 -4.88
CA CYS A 32 8.32 0.35 -5.56
C CYS A 32 9.45 1.39 -5.63
N PRO A 33 10.70 1.06 -5.22
CA PRO A 33 11.82 2.00 -5.30
C PRO A 33 12.14 2.43 -6.74
N ASN A 34 11.84 1.58 -7.72
CA ASN A 34 11.99 1.87 -9.15
C ASN A 34 10.79 2.60 -9.78
N GLU A 35 9.88 3.12 -8.96
CA GLU A 35 8.71 3.91 -9.39
C GLU A 35 7.75 3.22 -10.38
N HIS A 36 7.80 1.89 -10.48
CA HIS A 36 6.88 1.09 -11.29
C HIS A 36 5.40 1.19 -10.87
N GLY A 37 5.15 1.62 -9.64
CA GLY A 37 3.82 1.76 -9.06
C GLY A 37 3.84 1.78 -7.53
N LYS A 38 2.67 2.03 -6.96
CA LYS A 38 2.38 1.94 -5.52
C LYS A 38 1.26 0.92 -5.35
N ILE A 39 1.39 0.03 -4.38
CA ILE A 39 0.34 -0.92 -4.03
C ILE A 39 -0.38 -0.39 -2.80
N LYS A 40 -1.69 -0.16 -2.95
CA LYS A 40 -2.61 0.09 -1.84
C LYS A 40 -2.67 -1.23 -1.06
N SER A 41 -2.20 -1.25 0.18
CA SER A 41 -2.20 -2.46 1.01
C SER A 41 -3.63 -3.01 1.13
N PRO A 42 -3.95 -4.23 0.68
CA PRO A 42 -5.33 -4.77 0.64
C PRO A 42 -5.94 -5.10 2.02
N THR A 43 -5.37 -4.52 3.10
CA THR A 43 -5.81 -4.53 4.50
C THR A 43 -5.70 -5.86 5.30
N CYS A 44 -5.34 -5.79 6.60
CA CYS A 44 -6.12 -6.34 7.75
C CYS A 44 -5.35 -6.77 9.03
N CYS A 45 -5.53 -5.95 10.08
CA CYS A 45 -5.80 -6.33 11.49
C CYS A 45 -6.94 -5.45 12.06
N GLY A 46 -7.94 -5.11 11.24
CA GLY A 46 -9.22 -4.57 11.74
C GLY A 46 -9.88 -3.45 10.94
N GLN A 47 -9.23 -2.78 9.99
CA GLN A 47 -9.91 -1.77 9.16
C GLN A 47 -9.53 -1.98 7.71
N ASP A 48 -10.56 -2.26 6.90
CA ASP A 48 -10.48 -2.47 5.46
C ASP A 48 -10.68 -1.17 4.72
N MET A 49 -10.16 -1.14 3.50
CA MET A 49 -10.48 -0.15 2.49
C MET A 49 -11.97 -0.15 2.23
N THR A 50 -12.69 0.77 2.88
CA THR A 50 -14.11 0.99 2.61
C THR A 50 -14.30 1.35 1.13
N CYS A 51 -14.58 0.35 0.32
CA CYS A 51 -15.19 0.55 -0.97
C CYS A 51 -16.63 0.94 -0.66
N SER A 52 -16.92 2.25 -0.64
CA SER A 52 -18.30 2.72 -0.75
C SER A 52 -18.76 2.40 -2.16
N SER A 53 -19.20 1.15 -2.38
CA SER A 53 -19.95 0.77 -3.55
C SER A 53 -21.26 1.56 -3.53
N LYS A 54 -21.36 2.57 -4.39
CA LYS A 54 -22.63 3.20 -4.77
C LYS A 54 -23.07 2.64 -6.12
#